data_AF-A0A973TT40-F1
#
_entry.id   AF-A0A973TT40-F1
#
_cell.length_a   1.000
_cell.length_b   1.000
_cell.length_c   1.000
_cell.angle_alpha   90.00
_cell.angle_beta   90.00
_cell.angle_gamma   90.00
#
_symmetry.space_group_name_H-M   'P 1'
#
loop_
_entity.id
_entity.type
_entity.pdbx_description
1 polymer ?
#
loop_
_entity_poly.entity_id
_entity_poly.type
_entity_poly.pdbx_seq_one_letter_code
_entity_poly.pdbx_strand_id
1 'polypeptide(L)'
;MGKSGRRKRRQQGSQRARNQTSVRTAQRPPQPKNWFQRQGGGVRTLVVLGITAAVVGGHFLLWGAIFPALGEVVGRVPVVSTATGWLFGGGAFMAWGVVAINQDTARPETVKRLHAVAWVWSAVAVELFPTGYANGISLPVDFWAGVYAGAYGVVLSPVALCVIALGWWLLVDKLAGHKGEPSHQAVGWICVGYATLLLVWGSTLLRL
;
A
#
# COMPACT_ATOMS: atom_id res chain seq x y z
N MET A 1 -65.85 -14.34 6.82
CA MET A 1 -64.48 -13.94 6.42
C MET A 1 -64.53 -13.24 5.06
N GLY A 2 -63.86 -12.10 4.81
CA GLY A 2 -63.57 -11.70 3.42
C GLY A 2 -63.56 -10.24 2.96
N LYS A 3 -63.81 -9.21 3.79
CA LYS A 3 -63.79 -7.80 3.31
C LYS A 3 -62.59 -6.96 3.78
N SER A 4 -61.97 -7.29 4.92
CA SER A 4 -60.82 -6.54 5.46
C SER A 4 -59.48 -6.84 4.73
N GLY A 5 -59.30 -8.04 4.19
CA GLY A 5 -58.07 -8.44 3.50
C GLY A 5 -57.83 -7.74 2.16
N ARG A 6 -58.90 -7.39 1.42
CA ARG A 6 -58.79 -6.72 0.10
C ARG A 6 -58.28 -5.28 0.22
N ARG A 7 -58.64 -4.57 1.29
CA ARG A 7 -58.24 -3.17 1.52
C ARG A 7 -56.76 -3.06 1.89
N LYS A 8 -56.26 -4.00 2.71
CA LYS A 8 -54.85 -4.06 3.13
C LYS A 8 -53.90 -4.37 1.95
N ARG A 9 -54.32 -5.23 1.03
CA ARG A 9 -53.53 -5.59 -0.18
C ARG A 9 -53.40 -4.43 -1.17
N ARG A 10 -54.44 -3.60 -1.32
CA ARG A 10 -54.39 -2.40 -2.18
C ARG A 10 -53.47 -1.32 -1.63
N GLN A 11 -53.42 -1.15 -0.30
CA GLN A 11 -52.51 -0.18 0.33
C GLN A 11 -51.04 -0.61 0.27
N GLN A 12 -50.74 -1.91 0.37
CA GLN A 12 -49.38 -2.41 0.16
C GLN A 12 -48.92 -2.28 -1.31
N GLY A 13 -49.83 -2.45 -2.27
CA GLY A 13 -49.54 -2.24 -3.69
C GLY A 13 -49.19 -0.79 -4.02
N SER A 14 -49.93 0.18 -3.46
CA SER A 14 -49.65 1.60 -3.68
C SER A 14 -48.39 2.09 -2.95
N GLN A 15 -48.05 1.54 -1.78
CA GLN A 15 -46.77 1.83 -1.11
C GLN A 15 -45.57 1.21 -1.84
N ARG A 16 -45.68 -0.02 -2.37
CA ARG A 16 -44.63 -0.61 -3.22
C ARG A 16 -44.44 0.16 -4.53
N ALA A 17 -45.53 0.62 -5.15
CA ALA A 17 -45.45 1.44 -6.37
C ALA A 17 -44.79 2.81 -6.11
N ARG A 18 -45.06 3.44 -4.95
CA ARG A 18 -44.38 4.68 -4.51
C ARG A 18 -42.89 4.47 -4.23
N ASN A 19 -42.54 3.36 -3.58
CA ASN A 19 -41.13 3.01 -3.32
C ASN A 19 -40.38 2.61 -4.59
N GLN A 20 -41.07 2.08 -5.61
CA GLN A 20 -40.45 1.81 -6.91
C GLN A 20 -40.26 3.07 -7.76
N THR A 21 -41.12 4.09 -7.61
CA THR A 21 -40.91 5.39 -8.29
C THR A 21 -39.84 6.26 -7.60
N SER A 22 -39.55 6.05 -6.31
CA SER A 22 -38.46 6.74 -5.60
C SER A 22 -37.09 6.09 -5.78
N VAL A 23 -37.01 4.84 -6.24
CA VAL A 23 -35.75 4.18 -6.66
C VAL A 23 -35.60 4.33 -8.18
N ARG A 24 -35.85 5.54 -8.69
CA ARG A 24 -35.17 5.96 -9.91
C ARG A 24 -33.73 6.16 -9.48
N THR A 25 -32.90 5.14 -9.72
CA THR A 25 -31.44 5.19 -9.58
C THR A 25 -30.98 6.52 -10.15
N ALA A 26 -30.73 7.49 -9.27
CA ALA A 26 -30.04 8.71 -9.64
C ALA A 26 -28.71 8.21 -10.19
N GLN A 27 -28.58 8.21 -11.52
CA GLN A 27 -27.33 7.90 -12.17
C GLN A 27 -26.32 8.86 -11.55
N ARG A 28 -25.41 8.29 -10.75
CA ARG A 28 -24.31 9.02 -10.14
C ARG A 28 -23.69 9.83 -11.27
N PRO A 29 -23.59 11.17 -11.16
CA PRO A 29 -23.02 11.97 -12.24
C PRO A 29 -21.67 11.37 -12.62
N PRO A 30 -21.37 11.21 -13.93
CA PRO A 30 -20.13 10.60 -14.37
C PRO A 30 -18.99 11.37 -13.72
N GLN A 31 -18.14 10.65 -12.97
CA GLN A 31 -17.03 11.28 -12.29
C GLN A 31 -16.18 12.05 -13.31
N PRO A 32 -15.74 13.27 -12.99
CA PRO A 32 -14.94 14.05 -13.90
C PRO A 32 -13.67 13.26 -14.25
N LYS A 33 -13.43 13.06 -15.55
CA LYS A 33 -12.24 12.38 -16.06
C LYS A 33 -10.99 13.04 -15.47
N ASN A 34 -10.07 12.26 -14.93
CA ASN A 34 -8.83 12.79 -14.38
C ASN A 34 -7.97 13.42 -15.51
N TRP A 35 -6.95 14.22 -15.15
CA TRP A 35 -6.13 14.92 -16.15
C TRP A 35 -5.54 13.97 -17.22
N PHE A 36 -5.08 12.79 -16.81
CA PHE A 36 -4.52 11.78 -17.71
C PHE A 36 -5.57 11.23 -18.68
N GLN A 37 -6.77 10.95 -18.17
CA GLN A 37 -7.95 10.53 -18.95
C GLN A 37 -8.54 11.63 -19.85
N ARG A 38 -8.04 12.86 -19.77
CA ARG A 38 -8.38 13.95 -20.68
C ARG A 38 -7.37 14.10 -21.84
N GLN A 39 -6.19 13.48 -21.73
CA GLN A 39 -5.20 13.53 -22.80
C GLN A 39 -5.62 12.69 -24.02
N GLY A 40 -5.13 13.05 -25.21
CA GLY A 40 -5.30 12.23 -26.42
C GLY A 40 -4.61 10.86 -26.29
N GLY A 41 -5.08 9.86 -27.04
CA GLY A 41 -4.59 8.48 -26.96
C GLY A 41 -3.06 8.38 -27.09
N GLY A 42 -2.47 9.06 -28.08
CA GLY A 42 -1.01 9.07 -28.29
C GLY A 42 -0.22 9.68 -27.12
N VAL A 43 -0.71 10.76 -26.51
CA VAL A 43 -0.06 11.39 -25.34
C VAL A 43 -0.08 10.45 -24.14
N ARG A 44 -1.19 9.73 -23.90
CA ARG A 44 -1.24 8.72 -22.84
C ARG A 44 -0.24 7.61 -23.06
N THR A 45 -0.15 7.09 -24.27
CA THR A 45 0.80 6.04 -24.63
C THR A 45 2.24 6.52 -24.41
N LEU A 46 2.59 7.72 -24.85
CA LEU A 46 3.94 8.29 -24.64
C LEU A 46 4.27 8.48 -23.16
N VAL A 47 3.32 8.95 -22.35
CA VAL A 47 3.51 9.09 -20.90
C VAL A 47 3.75 7.72 -20.27
N VAL A 48 2.96 6.70 -20.62
CA VAL A 48 3.14 5.33 -20.11
C VAL A 48 4.51 4.79 -20.52
N LEU A 49 4.87 4.89 -21.81
CA LEU A 49 6.17 4.43 -22.31
C LEU A 49 7.34 5.17 -21.63
N GLY A 50 7.22 6.48 -21.43
CA GLY A 50 8.22 7.28 -20.74
C GLY A 50 8.41 6.87 -19.29
N ILE A 51 7.30 6.64 -18.56
CA ILE A 51 7.35 6.13 -17.18
C ILE A 51 7.97 4.73 -17.15
N THR A 52 7.55 3.82 -18.04
CA THR A 52 8.12 2.47 -18.12
C THR A 52 9.61 2.51 -18.41
N ALA A 53 10.06 3.35 -19.35
CA ALA A 53 11.48 3.50 -19.66
C ALA A 53 12.26 4.07 -18.47
N ALA A 54 11.69 5.04 -17.75
CA ALA A 54 12.29 5.61 -16.54
C ALA A 54 12.41 4.57 -15.42
N VAL A 55 11.37 3.76 -15.19
CA VAL A 55 11.37 2.67 -14.19
C VAL A 55 12.43 1.61 -14.53
N VAL A 56 12.48 1.16 -15.80
CA VAL A 56 13.47 0.17 -16.24
C VAL A 56 14.88 0.75 -16.17
N GLY A 57 15.10 1.96 -16.67
CA GLY A 57 16.40 2.63 -16.60
C GLY A 57 16.83 2.91 -15.16
N GLY A 58 15.89 3.32 -14.30
CA GLY A 58 16.09 3.52 -12.86
C GLY A 58 16.51 2.24 -12.16
N HIS A 59 15.87 1.11 -12.44
CA HIS A 59 16.27 -0.20 -11.93
C HIS A 59 17.72 -0.53 -12.27
N PHE A 60 18.11 -0.39 -13.54
CA PHE A 60 19.50 -0.65 -13.95
C PHE A 60 20.50 0.33 -13.35
N LEU A 61 20.15 1.62 -13.21
CA LEU A 61 21.00 2.61 -12.57
C LEU A 61 21.19 2.33 -11.08
N LEU A 62 20.09 1.97 -10.39
CA LEU A 62 20.08 1.64 -8.97
C LEU A 62 21.00 0.45 -8.70
N TRP A 63 20.77 -0.65 -9.41
CA TRP A 63 21.55 -1.87 -9.24
C TRP A 63 22.96 -1.74 -9.81
N GLY A 64 23.14 -1.14 -10.97
CA GLY A 64 24.43 -1.08 -11.65
C GLY A 64 25.41 -0.04 -11.09
N ALA A 65 24.94 1.03 -10.45
CA ALA A 65 25.79 2.13 -9.98
C ALA A 65 25.55 2.53 -8.53
N ILE A 66 24.30 2.77 -8.13
CA ILE A 66 24.00 3.34 -6.82
C ILE A 66 24.26 2.33 -5.69
N PHE A 67 23.80 1.09 -5.83
CA PHE A 67 23.95 0.07 -4.80
C PHE A 67 25.39 -0.41 -4.61
N PRO A 68 26.19 -0.63 -5.67
CA PRO A 68 27.63 -0.86 -5.51
C PRO A 68 28.32 0.27 -4.74
N ALA A 69 28.07 1.52 -5.12
CA ALA A 69 28.65 2.68 -4.45
C ALA A 69 28.19 2.78 -2.98
N LEU A 70 26.90 2.55 -2.71
CA LEU A 70 26.40 2.50 -1.34
C LEU A 70 27.09 1.37 -0.57
N GLY A 71 27.14 0.15 -1.11
CA GLY A 71 27.78 -1.01 -0.48
C GLY A 71 29.25 -0.76 -0.12
N GLU A 72 29.99 -0.05 -0.96
CA GLU A 72 31.36 0.40 -0.66
C GLU A 72 31.40 1.41 0.50
N VAL A 73 30.50 2.40 0.49
CA VAL A 73 30.42 3.46 1.52
C VAL A 73 29.99 2.93 2.88
N VAL A 74 28.98 2.05 2.92
CA VAL A 74 28.50 1.50 4.20
C VAL A 74 29.52 0.53 4.80
N GLY A 75 30.38 -0.04 3.95
CA GLY A 75 31.45 -0.92 4.35
C GLY A 75 30.95 -2.16 5.11
N ARG A 76 31.85 -2.77 5.88
CA ARG A 76 31.56 -4.02 6.64
C ARG A 76 30.83 -3.79 7.95
N VAL A 77 30.17 -2.65 8.16
CA VAL A 77 29.40 -2.41 9.40
C VAL A 77 28.05 -3.10 9.24
N PRO A 78 27.81 -4.26 9.88
CA PRO A 78 26.70 -5.13 9.51
C PRO A 78 25.34 -4.43 9.69
N VAL A 79 25.17 -3.70 10.80
CA VAL A 79 23.93 -3.00 11.13
C VAL A 79 23.61 -1.90 10.12
N VAL A 80 24.61 -1.11 9.72
CA VAL A 80 24.39 0.01 8.79
C VAL A 80 24.15 -0.55 7.38
N SER A 81 24.85 -1.61 7.01
CA SER A 81 24.65 -2.32 5.73
C SER A 81 23.23 -2.89 5.63
N THR A 82 22.74 -3.57 6.66
CA THR A 82 21.35 -4.07 6.71
C THR A 82 20.34 -2.93 6.67
N ALA A 83 20.54 -1.87 7.46
CA ALA A 83 19.64 -0.72 7.46
C ALA A 83 19.57 -0.06 6.07
N THR A 84 20.69 0.02 5.37
CA THR A 84 20.77 0.60 4.02
C THR A 84 20.00 -0.25 3.01
N GLY A 85 20.18 -1.59 3.03
CA GLY A 85 19.40 -2.49 2.18
C GLY A 85 17.90 -2.49 2.50
N TRP A 86 17.55 -2.41 3.79
CA TRP A 86 16.16 -2.37 4.27
C TRP A 86 15.43 -1.08 3.92
N LEU A 87 16.16 0.05 3.87
CA LEU A 87 15.64 1.42 3.73
C LEU A 87 14.54 1.52 2.66
N PHE A 88 14.72 0.84 1.55
CA PHE A 88 13.83 0.98 0.41
C PHE A 88 12.50 0.25 0.55
N GLY A 89 12.51 -1.01 0.99
CA GLY A 89 11.28 -1.75 1.28
C GLY A 89 10.62 -1.26 2.56
N GLY A 90 11.39 -1.12 3.64
CA GLY A 90 10.90 -0.66 4.94
C GLY A 90 10.49 0.81 4.95
N GLY A 91 11.17 1.67 4.20
CA GLY A 91 10.85 3.08 4.04
C GLY A 91 9.49 3.31 3.40
N ALA A 92 9.06 2.45 2.48
CA ALA A 92 7.70 2.49 1.93
C ALA A 92 6.64 2.24 3.00
N PHE A 93 6.83 1.22 3.84
CA PHE A 93 5.91 0.96 4.96
C PHE A 93 5.94 2.07 6.00
N MET A 94 7.12 2.61 6.33
CA MET A 94 7.24 3.77 7.23
C MET A 94 6.51 4.99 6.68
N ALA A 95 6.65 5.29 5.38
CA ALA A 95 5.99 6.44 4.76
C ALA A 95 4.46 6.32 4.79
N TRP A 96 3.92 5.13 4.48
CA TRP A 96 2.49 4.86 4.63
C TRP A 96 2.02 4.88 6.10
N GLY A 97 2.87 4.42 7.02
CA GLY A 97 2.62 4.52 8.45
C GLY A 97 2.47 5.96 8.93
N VAL A 98 3.38 6.83 8.49
CA VAL A 98 3.34 8.27 8.78
C VAL A 98 2.10 8.94 8.17
N VAL A 99 1.72 8.59 6.94
CA VAL A 99 0.46 9.06 6.33
C VAL A 99 -0.72 8.70 7.24
N ALA A 100 -0.84 7.42 7.60
CA ALA A 100 -1.98 6.93 8.37
C ALA A 100 -2.04 7.51 9.79
N ILE A 101 -0.89 7.68 10.48
CA ILE A 101 -0.84 8.34 11.79
C ILE A 101 -1.34 9.79 11.72
N ASN A 102 -1.04 10.49 10.63
CA ASN A 102 -1.34 11.92 10.47
C ASN A 102 -2.64 12.19 9.69
N GLN A 103 -3.36 11.16 9.25
CA GLN A 103 -4.52 11.28 8.37
C GLN A 103 -5.61 12.20 8.96
N ASP A 104 -5.85 12.08 10.27
CA ASP A 104 -6.94 12.76 10.97
C ASP A 104 -6.49 14.05 11.68
N THR A 105 -5.18 14.25 11.88
CA THR A 105 -4.63 15.34 12.70
C THR A 105 -3.93 16.41 11.87
N ALA A 106 -3.41 16.08 10.69
CA ALA A 106 -2.68 17.02 9.85
C ALA A 106 -3.62 17.79 8.90
N ARG A 107 -3.13 18.94 8.41
CA ARG A 107 -3.84 19.72 7.40
C ARG A 107 -3.97 18.90 6.10
N PRO A 108 -5.06 19.05 5.32
CA PRO A 108 -5.27 18.28 4.09
C PRO A 108 -4.13 18.39 3.07
N GLU A 109 -3.50 19.57 2.98
CA GLU A 109 -2.33 19.78 2.12
C GLU A 109 -1.12 18.96 2.57
N THR A 110 -0.90 18.84 3.87
CA THR A 110 0.17 18.01 4.45
C THR A 110 -0.08 16.54 4.16
N VAL A 111 -1.31 16.05 4.37
CA VAL A 111 -1.70 14.67 4.06
C VAL A 111 -1.48 14.36 2.58
N LYS A 112 -1.84 15.29 1.68
CA LYS A 112 -1.58 15.13 0.23
C LYS A 112 -0.09 15.01 -0.09
N ARG A 113 0.77 15.81 0.56
CA ARG A 113 2.23 15.72 0.39
C ARG A 113 2.77 14.41 0.95
N LEU A 114 2.29 13.96 2.11
CA LEU A 114 2.67 12.67 2.69
C LEU A 114 2.27 11.50 1.78
N HIS A 115 1.07 11.53 1.18
CA HIS A 115 0.68 10.55 0.18
C HIS A 115 1.61 10.55 -1.04
N ALA A 116 2.01 11.74 -1.54
CA ALA A 116 2.94 11.82 -2.65
C ALA A 116 4.29 11.17 -2.29
N VAL A 117 4.82 11.45 -1.09
CA VAL A 117 6.05 10.82 -0.58
C VAL A 117 5.87 9.30 -0.44
N ALA A 118 4.77 8.83 0.14
CA ALA A 118 4.50 7.40 0.28
C ALA A 118 4.41 6.67 -1.06
N TRP A 119 3.77 7.29 -2.07
CA TRP A 119 3.73 6.73 -3.43
C TRP A 119 5.10 6.68 -4.09
N VAL A 120 5.94 7.70 -3.90
CA VAL A 120 7.32 7.69 -4.41
C VAL A 120 8.11 6.55 -3.76
N TRP A 121 8.02 6.39 -2.44
CA TRP A 121 8.69 5.27 -1.76
C TRP A 121 8.16 3.91 -2.21
N SER A 122 6.86 3.76 -2.46
CA SER A 122 6.29 2.52 -3.01
C SER A 122 6.84 2.20 -4.40
N ALA A 123 6.97 3.20 -5.27
CA ALA A 123 7.56 3.00 -6.60
C ALA A 123 9.02 2.52 -6.48
N VAL A 124 9.81 3.19 -5.63
CA VAL A 124 11.20 2.82 -5.36
C VAL A 124 11.29 1.40 -4.79
N ALA A 125 10.43 1.03 -3.84
CA ALA A 125 10.40 -0.33 -3.29
C ALA A 125 10.11 -1.40 -4.34
N VAL A 126 9.23 -1.11 -5.31
CA VAL A 126 8.92 -2.03 -6.41
C VAL A 126 10.08 -2.13 -7.40
N GLU A 127 10.76 -1.02 -7.70
CA GLU A 127 11.97 -1.02 -8.54
C GLU A 127 13.11 -1.84 -7.93
N LEU A 128 13.10 -2.02 -6.62
CA LEU A 128 14.19 -2.67 -5.90
C LEU A 128 13.96 -4.15 -5.62
N PHE A 129 12.96 -4.74 -6.26
CA PHE A 129 12.86 -6.19 -6.32
C PHE A 129 14.11 -6.77 -6.97
N PRO A 130 14.85 -7.66 -6.27
CA PRO A 130 16.05 -8.27 -6.82
C PRO A 130 15.68 -9.15 -8.01
N THR A 131 16.24 -8.82 -9.18
CA THR A 131 16.09 -9.58 -10.42
C THR A 131 17.32 -10.46 -10.68
N GLY A 132 17.29 -11.30 -11.70
CA GLY A 132 18.46 -12.11 -12.09
C GLY A 132 19.71 -11.26 -12.38
N TYR A 133 19.54 -10.01 -12.83
CA TYR A 133 20.63 -9.04 -13.00
C TYR A 133 21.22 -8.61 -11.65
N ALA A 134 20.37 -8.34 -10.67
CA ALA A 134 20.77 -7.92 -9.33
C ALA A 134 21.66 -8.96 -8.64
N ASN A 135 21.37 -10.26 -8.82
CA ASN A 135 22.13 -11.37 -8.22
C ASN A 135 23.59 -11.46 -8.71
N GLY A 136 23.94 -10.81 -9.81
CA GLY A 136 25.32 -10.75 -10.32
C GLY A 136 26.20 -9.72 -9.61
N ILE A 137 25.63 -8.89 -8.73
CA ILE A 137 26.35 -7.79 -8.08
C ILE A 137 26.89 -8.23 -6.72
N SER A 138 28.19 -7.99 -6.52
CA SER A 138 28.84 -8.23 -5.23
C SER A 138 28.51 -7.10 -4.27
N LEU A 139 27.68 -7.38 -3.26
CA LEU A 139 27.38 -6.50 -2.14
C LEU A 139 27.61 -7.24 -0.83
N PRO A 140 27.82 -6.53 0.29
CA PRO A 140 27.89 -7.17 1.60
C PRO A 140 26.66 -8.05 1.86
N VAL A 141 26.87 -9.21 2.47
CA VAL A 141 25.81 -10.16 2.81
C VAL A 141 24.71 -9.47 3.64
N ASP A 142 25.11 -8.64 4.62
CA ASP A 142 24.18 -7.87 5.44
C ASP A 142 23.33 -6.87 4.63
N PHE A 143 23.86 -6.31 3.53
CA PHE A 143 23.11 -5.45 2.62
C PHE A 143 22.00 -6.24 1.93
N TRP A 144 22.36 -7.41 1.38
CA TRP A 144 21.40 -8.32 0.77
C TRP A 144 20.33 -8.76 1.76
N ALA A 145 20.70 -9.02 3.02
CA ALA A 145 19.74 -9.35 4.09
C ALA A 145 18.66 -8.29 4.24
N GLY A 146 19.06 -7.02 4.25
CA GLY A 146 18.14 -5.88 4.31
C GLY A 146 17.25 -5.78 3.07
N VAL A 147 17.84 -5.91 1.87
CA VAL A 147 17.09 -5.83 0.61
C VAL A 147 16.05 -6.94 0.51
N TYR A 148 16.43 -8.19 0.80
CA TYR A 148 15.52 -9.33 0.77
C TYR A 148 14.43 -9.20 1.82
N ALA A 149 14.75 -8.80 3.05
CA ALA A 149 13.74 -8.56 4.07
C ALA A 149 12.72 -7.49 3.63
N GLY A 150 13.18 -6.40 3.03
CA GLY A 150 12.33 -5.37 2.44
C GLY A 150 11.45 -5.91 1.29
N ALA A 151 12.07 -6.58 0.31
CA ALA A 151 11.38 -7.11 -0.87
C ALA A 151 10.34 -8.18 -0.50
N TYR A 152 10.71 -9.16 0.31
CA TYR A 152 9.78 -10.18 0.81
C TYR A 152 8.68 -9.55 1.68
N GLY A 153 9.01 -8.54 2.48
CA GLY A 153 8.02 -7.79 3.23
C GLY A 153 6.97 -7.11 2.35
N VAL A 154 7.40 -6.55 1.21
CA VAL A 154 6.48 -5.97 0.22
C VAL A 154 5.59 -7.05 -0.41
N VAL A 155 6.15 -8.19 -0.86
CA VAL A 155 5.36 -9.29 -1.45
C VAL A 155 4.38 -9.90 -0.47
N LEU A 156 4.81 -10.09 0.78
CA LEU A 156 4.01 -10.74 1.82
C LEU A 156 3.01 -9.78 2.46
N SER A 157 3.11 -8.48 2.20
CA SER A 157 2.21 -7.48 2.81
C SER A 157 0.71 -7.73 2.58
N PRO A 158 0.22 -8.19 1.41
CA PRO A 158 -1.20 -8.52 1.26
C PRO A 158 -1.61 -9.69 2.16
N VAL A 159 -0.72 -10.68 2.33
CA VAL A 159 -0.95 -11.83 3.21
C VAL A 159 -0.92 -11.41 4.67
N ALA A 160 0.06 -10.59 5.07
CA ALA A 160 0.16 -10.05 6.43
C ALA A 160 -1.06 -9.19 6.79
N LEU A 161 -1.53 -8.35 5.87
CA LEU A 161 -2.74 -7.55 6.06
C LEU A 161 -3.99 -8.44 6.18
N CYS A 162 -4.08 -9.52 5.40
CA CYS A 162 -5.16 -10.51 5.56
C CYS A 162 -5.11 -11.18 6.94
N VAL A 163 -3.93 -11.59 7.43
CA VAL A 163 -3.78 -12.20 8.76
C VAL A 163 -4.15 -11.22 9.86
N ILE A 164 -3.74 -9.95 9.75
CA ILE A 164 -4.09 -8.89 10.71
C ILE A 164 -5.60 -8.63 10.68
N ALA A 165 -6.21 -8.55 9.51
CA ALA A 165 -7.66 -8.37 9.36
C ALA A 165 -8.44 -9.55 9.94
N LEU A 166 -7.99 -10.79 9.70
CA LEU A 166 -8.58 -12.01 10.28
C LEU A 166 -8.41 -12.06 11.80
N GLY A 167 -7.22 -11.70 12.31
CA GLY A 167 -6.93 -11.62 13.73
C GLY A 167 -7.79 -10.56 14.43
N TRP A 168 -7.95 -9.39 13.83
CA TRP A 168 -8.84 -8.33 14.31
C TRP A 168 -10.30 -8.79 14.32
N TRP A 169 -10.76 -9.41 13.23
CA TRP A 169 -12.11 -9.93 13.12
C TRP A 169 -12.41 -11.00 14.18
N LEU A 170 -11.47 -11.90 14.45
CA LEU A 170 -11.60 -12.94 15.47
C LEU A 170 -11.52 -12.38 16.90
N LEU A 171 -10.56 -11.52 17.20
CA LEU A 171 -10.30 -11.06 18.57
C LEU A 171 -11.19 -9.89 19.00
N VAL A 172 -11.47 -8.95 18.10
CA VAL A 172 -12.16 -7.70 18.46
C VAL A 172 -13.65 -7.79 18.14
N ASP A 173 -13.98 -8.28 16.95
CA ASP A 173 -15.37 -8.35 16.48
C ASP A 173 -16.13 -9.54 17.11
N LYS A 174 -15.46 -10.70 17.24
CA LYS A 174 -16.08 -11.92 17.79
C LYS A 174 -15.91 -12.09 19.29
N LEU A 175 -14.76 -11.74 19.86
CA LEU A 175 -14.46 -11.96 21.29
C LEU A 175 -14.75 -10.73 22.16
N ALA A 176 -14.42 -9.52 21.71
CA ALA A 176 -14.62 -8.28 22.49
C ALA A 176 -15.93 -7.52 22.15
N GLY A 177 -16.70 -7.99 21.17
CA GLY A 177 -17.99 -7.40 20.76
C GLY A 177 -17.89 -5.97 20.21
N HIS A 178 -16.69 -5.50 19.88
CA HIS A 178 -16.44 -4.14 19.41
C HIS A 178 -16.48 -4.08 17.88
N LYS A 179 -17.57 -3.53 17.32
CA LYS A 179 -17.72 -3.27 15.88
C LYS A 179 -17.11 -1.94 15.47
N GLY A 180 -15.81 -1.77 15.73
CA GLY A 180 -15.06 -0.57 15.35
C GLY A 180 -14.08 -0.87 14.23
N GLU A 181 -14.10 -0.07 13.16
CA GLU A 181 -12.98 -0.04 12.21
C GLU A 181 -11.71 0.45 12.93
N PRO A 182 -10.54 -0.13 12.65
CA PRO A 182 -9.29 0.34 13.26
C PRO A 182 -9.03 1.79 12.87
N SER A 183 -8.67 2.62 13.85
CA SER A 183 -8.34 4.02 13.58
C SER A 183 -7.15 4.12 12.62
N HIS A 184 -7.09 5.19 11.83
CA HIS A 184 -5.95 5.44 10.93
C HIS A 184 -4.62 5.44 11.68
N GLN A 185 -4.61 5.91 12.93
CA GLN A 185 -3.45 5.83 13.81
C GLN A 185 -3.01 4.40 14.13
N ALA A 186 -3.95 3.50 14.43
CA ALA A 186 -3.63 2.09 14.69
C ALA A 186 -3.02 1.42 13.45
N VAL A 187 -3.62 1.65 12.27
CA VAL A 187 -3.08 1.17 10.99
C VAL A 187 -1.67 1.71 10.75
N GLY A 188 -1.44 2.99 11.04
CA GLY A 188 -0.13 3.59 10.83
C GLY A 188 0.95 3.02 11.74
N TRP A 189 0.65 2.78 13.02
CA TRP A 189 1.58 2.10 13.93
C TRP A 189 1.85 0.64 13.55
N ILE A 190 0.85 -0.06 12.98
CA ILE A 190 1.05 -1.40 12.42
C ILE A 190 2.06 -1.34 11.26
N CYS A 191 1.94 -0.37 10.36
CA CYS A 191 2.91 -0.20 9.26
C CYS A 191 4.33 0.10 9.77
N VAL A 192 4.46 0.99 10.77
CA VAL A 192 5.76 1.31 11.40
C VAL A 192 6.35 0.08 12.12
N GLY A 193 5.53 -0.64 12.86
CA GLY A 193 5.93 -1.86 13.57
C GLY A 193 6.35 -2.97 12.60
N TYR A 194 5.59 -3.16 11.51
CA TYR A 194 5.93 -4.10 10.45
C TYR A 194 7.26 -3.75 9.78
N ALA A 195 7.46 -2.48 9.42
CA ALA A 195 8.72 -2.01 8.84
C ALA A 195 9.89 -2.31 9.78
N THR A 196 9.73 -2.02 11.08
CA THR A 196 10.74 -2.32 12.11
C THR A 196 11.02 -3.81 12.25
N LEU A 197 9.97 -4.65 12.21
CA LEU A 197 10.10 -6.11 12.22
C LEU A 197 10.89 -6.61 11.01
N LEU A 198 10.68 -6.05 9.82
CA LEU A 198 11.48 -6.40 8.64
C LEU A 198 12.96 -6.04 8.81
N LEU A 199 13.27 -4.93 9.48
CA LEU A 199 14.66 -4.54 9.77
C LEU A 199 15.32 -5.55 10.70
N VAL A 200 14.62 -5.92 11.79
CA VAL A 200 15.09 -6.93 12.74
C VAL A 200 15.26 -8.27 12.05
N TRP A 201 14.29 -8.69 11.23
CA TRP A 201 14.36 -9.93 10.47
C TRP A 201 15.52 -9.94 9.48
N GLY A 202 15.74 -8.86 8.74
CA GLY A 202 16.90 -8.71 7.86
C GLY A 202 18.22 -8.81 8.62
N SER A 203 18.29 -8.28 9.84
CA SER A 203 19.50 -8.36 10.67
C SER A 203 19.81 -9.76 11.20
N THR A 204 18.82 -10.67 11.20
CA THR A 204 18.96 -12.05 11.69
C THR A 204 18.98 -13.11 10.58
N LEU A 205 18.42 -12.82 9.39
CA LEU A 205 18.18 -13.76 8.29
C LEU A 205 19.44 -14.47 7.76
N LEU A 206 20.60 -13.82 7.81
CA LEU A 206 21.87 -14.37 7.28
C LEU A 206 22.90 -14.69 8.37
N ARG A 207 22.47 -14.73 9.64
CA ARG A 207 23.29 -15.11 10.80
C ARG A 207 22.94 -16.50 11.36
N LEU A 208 22.01 -17.19 10.71
CA LEU A 208 21.66 -18.60 10.91
C LEU A 208 22.19 -19.41 9.73
#